data_AF-A0A443PAX6-F1
#
_entry.id   AF-A0A443PAX6-F1
#
_cell.length_a   1.000
_cell.length_b   1.000
_cell.length_c   1.000
_cell.angle_alpha   90.00
_cell.angle_beta   90.00
_cell.angle_gamma   90.00
#
_symmetry.space_group_name_H-M   'P 1'
#
loop_
_entity.id
_entity.type
_entity.pdbx_description
1 polymer ?
#
loop_
_entity_poly.entity_id
_entity_poly.type
_entity_poly.pdbx_seq_one_letter_code
_entity_poly.pdbx_strand_id
1 'polypeptide(L)'
;MLLDGYDYKHWLIVMEFSENPKPSNGEMIASSVKTLGAVVKSEEEANKKIYLVCTMTYTGFGALISEELSYKVNRLPSVLWVLPSSYLDVPNKDYGGDLFFDGKVINRPQFHFNERQNIRKKASAPI
;
A
#
# COMPACT_ATOMS: atom_id res chain seq x y z
N MET A 1 10.89 -13.95 -20.63
CA MET A 1 9.88 -12.86 -20.60
C MET A 1 9.49 -12.67 -19.15
N LEU A 2 10.04 -11.63 -18.50
CA LEU A 2 9.58 -11.17 -17.19
C LEU A 2 8.45 -10.18 -17.44
N LEU A 3 7.28 -10.41 -16.84
CA LEU A 3 6.21 -9.43 -16.82
C LEU A 3 6.75 -8.15 -16.15
N ASP A 4 6.69 -7.02 -16.85
CA ASP A 4 7.01 -5.70 -16.29
C ASP A 4 6.21 -5.51 -14.99
N GLY A 5 6.94 -5.39 -13.86
CA GLY A 5 6.38 -5.23 -12.52
C GLY A 5 6.75 -6.34 -11.52
N TYR A 6 7.28 -7.48 -11.97
CA TYR A 6 7.72 -8.57 -11.09
C TYR A 6 9.22 -8.47 -10.79
N ASP A 7 9.66 -7.38 -10.17
CA ASP A 7 11.06 -7.14 -9.86
C ASP A 7 11.46 -7.56 -8.43
N TYR A 8 10.58 -8.27 -7.70
CA TYR A 8 10.74 -8.68 -6.29
C TYR A 8 11.07 -7.52 -5.33
N LYS A 9 10.79 -6.28 -5.77
CA LYS A 9 11.09 -5.06 -5.01
C LYS A 9 9.83 -4.37 -4.47
N HIS A 10 8.67 -4.61 -5.07
CA HIS A 10 7.42 -3.98 -4.64
C HIS A 10 6.68 -4.86 -3.65
N TRP A 11 6.49 -4.34 -2.43
CA TRP A 11 5.80 -5.04 -1.34
C TRP A 11 4.64 -4.20 -0.84
N LEU A 12 3.51 -4.84 -0.59
CA LEU A 12 2.37 -4.27 0.12
C LEU A 12 2.41 -4.73 1.58
N ILE A 13 2.42 -3.77 2.50
CA ILE A 13 2.44 -4.01 3.94
C ILE A 13 1.10 -3.54 4.50
N VAL A 14 0.33 -4.46 5.06
CA VAL A 14 -0.94 -4.18 5.72
C VAL A 14 -0.69 -4.14 7.22
N MET A 15 -1.19 -3.09 7.86
CA MET A 15 -1.03 -2.84 9.29
C MET A 15 -2.38 -2.91 9.99
N GLU A 16 -2.36 -3.38 11.24
CA GLU A 16 -3.52 -3.39 12.11
C GLU A 16 -3.35 -2.35 13.23
N PHE A 17 -4.40 -1.59 13.50
CA PHE A 17 -4.47 -0.63 14.59
C PHE A 17 -5.63 -1.04 15.50
N SER A 18 -5.29 -1.60 16.66
CA SER A 18 -6.25 -2.10 17.65
C SER A 18 -6.82 -0.99 18.57
N GLU A 19 -6.35 0.24 18.42
CA GLU A 19 -6.76 1.40 19.21
C GLU A 19 -8.20 1.82 18.90
N ASN A 20 -8.95 2.21 19.94
CA ASN A 20 -10.32 2.72 19.82
C ASN A 20 -10.46 4.03 20.63
N PRO A 21 -10.68 5.19 19.97
CA PRO A 21 -10.93 5.36 18.54
C PRO A 21 -9.69 5.07 17.67
N LYS A 22 -9.94 4.68 16.41
CA LYS A 22 -8.90 4.47 15.40
C LYS A 22 -8.02 5.73 15.30
N PRO A 23 -6.68 5.60 15.17
CA PRO A 23 -5.81 6.75 14.99
C PRO A 23 -6.19 7.59 13.76
N SER A 24 -5.79 8.85 13.75
CA SER A 24 -5.98 9.73 12.59
C SER A 24 -5.19 9.24 11.37
N ASN A 25 -5.57 9.70 10.17
CA ASN A 25 -4.85 9.39 8.94
C ASN A 25 -3.35 9.75 9.05
N GLY A 26 -3.04 10.91 9.62
CA GLY A 26 -1.65 11.34 9.82
C GLY A 26 -0.86 10.41 10.74
N GLU A 27 -1.46 9.93 11.83
CA GLU A 27 -0.83 8.99 12.76
C GLU A 27 -0.60 7.62 12.12
N MET A 28 -1.57 7.12 11.34
CA MET A 28 -1.41 5.88 10.58
C MET A 28 -0.26 5.97 9.56
N ILE A 29 -0.14 7.10 8.87
CA ILE A 29 0.95 7.35 7.92
C ILE A 29 2.30 7.44 8.66
N ALA A 30 2.35 8.17 9.78
CA ALA A 30 3.56 8.26 10.60
C ALA A 30 3.99 6.87 11.13
N SER A 31 3.03 6.05 11.55
CA SER A 31 3.28 4.67 11.98
C SER A 31 3.81 3.79 10.84
N SER A 32 3.33 4.01 9.60
CA SER A 32 3.83 3.33 8.40
C SER A 32 5.30 3.66 8.14
N VAL A 33 5.66 4.95 8.17
CA VAL A 33 7.05 5.42 8.01
C VAL A 33 7.94 4.86 9.11
N LYS A 34 7.49 4.92 10.37
CA LYS A 34 8.22 4.39 11.52
C LYS A 34 8.45 2.87 11.44
N THR A 35 7.43 2.13 11.04
CA THR A 35 7.48 0.67 10.88
C THR A 35 8.51 0.28 9.84
N LEU A 36 8.53 0.94 8.68
CA LEU A 36 9.55 0.67 7.67
C LEU A 36 10.93 1.16 8.14
N GLY A 37 11.00 2.32 8.78
CA GLY A 37 12.24 2.92 9.29
C GLY A 37 12.99 2.03 10.28
N ALA A 38 12.25 1.25 11.09
CA ALA A 38 12.83 0.25 12.00
C ALA A 38 13.62 -0.86 11.28
N VAL A 39 13.35 -1.10 10.00
CA VAL A 39 13.99 -2.15 9.19
C VAL A 39 15.01 -1.58 8.20
N VAL A 40 14.73 -0.42 7.61
CA VAL A 40 15.57 0.19 6.56
C VAL A 40 16.60 1.20 7.10
N LYS A 41 16.81 1.24 8.42
CA LYS A 41 17.79 2.08 9.17
C LYS A 41 17.31 3.48 9.59
N SER A 42 16.41 4.12 8.85
CA SER A 42 15.86 5.44 9.25
C SER A 42 14.50 5.74 8.63
N GLU A 43 13.77 6.68 9.25
CA GLU A 43 12.51 7.22 8.71
C GLU A 43 12.72 8.01 7.42
N GLU A 44 13.88 8.66 7.25
CA GLU A 44 14.22 9.36 6.00
C GLU A 44 14.38 8.37 4.83
N GLU A 45 15.03 7.23 5.07
CA GLU A 45 15.16 6.17 4.07
C GLU A 45 13.79 5.50 3.81
N ALA A 46 12.96 5.35 4.84
CA ALA A 46 11.59 4.86 4.68
C ALA A 46 10.76 5.79 3.79
N ASN A 47 10.81 7.10 4.00
CA ASN A 47 10.07 8.08 3.19
C ASN A 47 10.39 8.02 1.70
N LYS A 48 11.63 7.68 1.34
CA LYS A 48 12.08 7.52 -0.06
C LYS A 48 11.64 6.19 -0.67
N LYS A 49 11.40 5.17 0.16
CA LYS A 49 11.04 3.82 -0.28
C LYS A 49 9.54 3.58 -0.33
N ILE A 50 8.75 4.29 0.48
CA ILE A 50 7.29 4.22 0.42
C ILE A 50 6.82 4.97 -0.82
N TYR A 51 6.01 4.32 -1.65
CA TYR A 51 5.44 4.91 -2.87
C TYR A 51 3.92 5.07 -2.81
N LEU A 52 3.25 4.36 -1.90
CA LEU A 52 1.83 4.52 -1.65
C LEU A 52 1.50 4.31 -0.18
N VAL A 53 0.41 4.94 0.26
CA VAL A 53 -0.23 4.71 1.56
C VAL A 53 -1.74 4.56 1.38
N CYS A 54 -2.36 3.76 2.23
CA CYS A 54 -3.82 3.69 2.31
C CYS A 54 -4.22 3.72 3.78
N THR A 55 -5.19 4.55 4.14
CA THR A 55 -5.73 4.64 5.51
C THR A 55 -7.25 4.43 5.57
N MET A 56 -7.89 4.26 4.41
CA MET A 56 -9.35 4.17 4.27
C MET A 56 -9.81 2.74 3.96
N THR A 57 -9.59 2.24 2.74
CA THR A 57 -10.04 0.90 2.31
C THR A 57 -9.35 -0.23 3.07
N TYR A 58 -8.06 -0.05 3.32
CA TYR A 58 -7.25 -0.81 4.26
C TYR A 58 -6.28 0.16 4.91
N THR A 59 -5.62 -0.24 6.00
CA THR A 59 -4.52 0.54 6.55
C THR A 59 -3.19 -0.13 6.21
N GLY A 60 -2.31 0.57 5.51
CA GLY A 60 -1.04 0.01 5.07
C GLY A 60 -0.29 0.92 4.09
N PHE A 61 0.83 0.40 3.59
CA PHE A 61 1.71 1.12 2.69
C PHE A 61 2.39 0.18 1.70
N GLY A 62 2.74 0.72 0.53
CA GLY A 62 3.57 0.02 -0.46
C GLY A 62 4.99 0.55 -0.39
N ALA A 63 5.96 -0.36 -0.37
CA ALA A 63 7.38 -0.01 -0.27
C ALA A 63 8.25 -0.75 -1.29
N LEU A 64 9.31 -0.05 -1.73
CA LEU A 64 10.39 -0.60 -2.54
C LEU A 64 11.50 -1.16 -1.64
N ILE A 65 11.41 -2.44 -1.30
CA ILE A 65 12.36 -3.14 -0.42
C ILE A 65 12.73 -4.52 -0.97
N SER A 66 13.89 -5.05 -0.57
CA SER A 66 14.25 -6.43 -0.91
C SER A 66 13.37 -7.42 -0.15
N GLU A 67 13.25 -8.62 -0.68
CA GLU A 67 12.56 -9.73 -0.03
C GLU A 67 13.08 -10.00 1.39
N GLU A 68 14.39 -9.92 1.62
CA GLU A 68 14.96 -10.08 2.97
C GLU A 68 14.38 -9.05 3.96
N LEU A 69 14.23 -7.79 3.54
CA LEU A 69 13.67 -6.75 4.39
C LEU A 69 12.16 -6.93 4.56
N SER A 70 11.44 -7.44 3.55
CA SER A 70 10.01 -7.72 3.66
C SER A 70 9.72 -8.77 4.74
N TYR A 71 10.56 -9.82 4.84
CA TYR A 71 10.48 -10.79 5.94
C TYR A 71 10.76 -10.17 7.32
N LYS A 72 11.66 -9.19 7.43
CA LYS A 72 11.91 -8.47 8.68
C LYS A 72 10.71 -7.61 9.08
N VAL A 73 10.09 -6.91 8.11
CA VAL A 73 8.87 -6.13 8.35
C VAL A 73 7.72 -7.03 8.80
N ASN A 74 7.56 -8.22 8.21
CA ASN A 74 6.52 -9.18 8.60
C ASN A 74 6.63 -9.70 10.04
N ARG A 75 7.77 -9.51 10.70
CA ARG A 75 7.97 -9.90 12.10
C ARG A 75 7.65 -8.78 13.09
N LEU A 76 7.29 -7.59 12.61
CA LEU A 76 6.94 -6.46 13.47
C LEU A 76 5.50 -6.61 13.99
N PRO A 77 5.25 -6.26 15.26
CA PRO A 77 3.95 -6.50 15.91
C PRO A 77 2.80 -5.68 15.32
N SER A 78 3.09 -4.55 14.65
CA SER A 78 2.11 -3.69 13.99
C SER A 78 1.74 -4.15 12.58
N VAL A 79 2.40 -5.20 12.06
CA VAL A 79 2.24 -5.67 10.69
C VAL A 79 1.37 -6.92 10.69
N LEU A 80 0.28 -6.86 9.93
CA LEU A 80 -0.68 -7.95 9.78
C LEU A 80 -0.33 -8.85 8.59
N TRP A 81 0.02 -8.25 7.45
CA TRP A 81 0.39 -8.99 6.24
C TRP A 81 1.50 -8.27 5.47
N VAL A 82 2.40 -9.05 4.88
CA VAL A 82 3.35 -8.59 3.86
C VAL A 82 3.15 -9.42 2.60
N LEU A 83 2.76 -8.77 1.52
CA LEU A 83 2.39 -9.40 0.26
C LEU A 83 3.24 -8.83 -0.89
N PRO A 84 3.61 -9.63 -1.90
CA PRO A 84 4.13 -9.08 -3.15
C PRO A 84 3.10 -8.10 -3.72
N SER A 85 3.52 -6.87 -4.02
CA SER A 85 2.59 -5.87 -4.54
C SER A 85 2.17 -6.25 -5.95
N SER A 86 0.86 -6.21 -6.21
CA SER A 86 0.29 -6.38 -7.54
C SER A 86 -0.61 -5.20 -7.87
N TYR A 87 -0.70 -4.84 -9.14
CA TYR A 87 -1.66 -3.84 -9.59
C TYR A 87 -3.10 -4.26 -9.24
N LEU A 88 -3.82 -3.44 -8.49
CA LEU A 88 -5.27 -3.58 -8.31
C LEU A 88 -6.00 -3.28 -9.63
N ASP A 89 -5.46 -2.35 -10.42
CA ASP A 89 -5.87 -2.07 -11.78
C ASP A 89 -4.73 -2.34 -12.76
N VAL A 90 -4.68 -3.54 -13.33
CA VAL A 90 -3.66 -3.97 -14.30
C VAL A 90 -3.62 -3.07 -15.56
N PRO A 91 -4.75 -2.78 -16.24
CA PRO A 91 -4.77 -1.83 -17.37
C PRO A 91 -4.15 -0.46 -17.07
N ASN A 92 -4.41 0.08 -15.88
CA ASN A 92 -3.94 1.42 -15.51
C ASN A 92 -2.63 1.40 -14.69
N LYS A 93 -2.04 0.21 -14.47
CA LYS A 93 -0.87 0.00 -13.61
C LYS A 93 -1.02 0.67 -12.23
N ASP A 94 -2.22 0.60 -11.66
CA ASP A 94 -2.51 1.22 -10.37
C ASP A 94 -2.50 0.18 -9.25
N TYR A 95 -1.65 0.44 -8.24
CA TYR A 95 -1.59 -0.33 -7.00
C TYR A 95 -2.71 0.07 -6.00
N GLY A 96 -3.49 1.11 -6.31
CA GLY A 96 -4.45 1.75 -5.41
C GLY A 96 -3.79 2.60 -4.33
N GLY A 97 -4.60 3.07 -3.39
CA GLY A 97 -4.16 4.00 -2.35
C GLY A 97 -3.73 5.37 -2.90
N ASP A 98 -3.28 6.21 -1.98
CA ASP A 98 -2.78 7.55 -2.26
C ASP A 98 -1.29 7.50 -2.53
N LEU A 99 -0.81 8.34 -3.44
CA LEU A 99 0.61 8.43 -3.74
C LEU A 99 1.32 9.03 -2.53
N PHE A 100 2.48 8.47 -2.22
CA PHE A 100 3.33 8.95 -1.15
C PHE A 100 4.69 9.32 -1.73
N PHE A 101 5.12 10.57 -1.49
CA PHE A 101 6.43 11.03 -1.94
C PHE A 101 7.00 12.00 -0.91
N ASP A 102 8.15 11.63 -0.34
CA ASP A 102 8.92 12.49 0.57
C ASP A 102 8.10 13.04 1.75
N GLY A 103 7.36 12.16 2.43
CA GLY A 103 6.51 12.53 3.56
C GLY A 103 5.17 13.16 3.18
N LYS A 104 4.91 13.40 1.89
CA LYS A 104 3.69 14.04 1.39
C LYS A 104 2.76 13.03 0.74
N VAL A 105 1.47 13.13 1.09
CA VAL A 105 0.40 12.36 0.48
C VAL A 105 -0.24 13.16 -0.65
N ILE A 106 -0.33 12.57 -1.82
CA ILE A 106 -1.11 13.08 -2.94
C ILE A 106 -2.33 12.18 -3.07
N ASN A 107 -3.47 12.69 -2.60
CA ASN A 107 -4.73 11.97 -2.65
C ASN A 107 -5.10 11.64 -4.10
N ARG A 108 -5.41 10.38 -4.34
CA ARG A 108 -5.93 9.92 -5.63
C ARG A 108 -7.41 9.55 -5.47
N PRO A 109 -8.21 9.59 -6.55
CA PRO A 109 -9.53 9.00 -6.51
C PRO A 109 -9.38 7.51 -6.19
N GLN A 110 -9.65 7.12 -4.94
CA GLN A 110 -9.49 5.74 -4.52
C GLN A 110 -10.56 4.90 -5.22
N PHE A 111 -10.10 3.98 -6.07
CA PHE A 111 -10.96 3.08 -6.83
C PHE A 111 -11.78 2.22 -5.86
N HIS A 112 -13.08 2.49 -5.73
CA HIS A 112 -13.96 1.66 -4.94
C HIS A 112 -14.28 0.41 -5.77
N PHE A 113 -13.89 -0.77 -5.29
CA PHE A 113 -14.09 -2.05 -5.98
C PHE A 113 -15.55 -2.26 -6.45
N ASN A 114 -16.52 -1.65 -5.75
CA ASN A 114 -17.94 -1.68 -6.10
C ASN A 114 -18.28 -1.03 -7.46
N GLU A 115 -17.48 -0.08 -7.97
CA GLU A 115 -17.75 0.54 -9.27
C GLU A 115 -17.48 -0.40 -10.45
N ARG A 116 -16.49 -1.28 -10.36
CA ARG A 116 -16.23 -2.28 -11.42
C ARG A 116 -17.39 -3.26 -11.59
N GLN A 117 -18.05 -3.68 -10.52
CA GLN A 117 -19.23 -4.53 -10.65
C GLN A 117 -20.37 -3.80 -11.37
N ASN A 118 -20.57 -2.51 -11.11
CA ASN A 118 -21.62 -1.73 -11.77
C ASN A 118 -21.30 -1.43 -13.24
N ILE A 119 -20.05 -1.12 -13.58
CA ILE A 119 -19.63 -0.88 -14.97
C ILE A 119 -19.68 -2.20 -15.77
N ARG A 120 -19.22 -3.30 -15.19
CA ARG A 120 -19.24 -4.62 -15.85
C ARG A 120 -20.67 -5.16 -16.01
N LYS A 121 -21.56 -4.91 -15.04
CA LYS A 121 -23.01 -5.21 -15.15
C LYS A 121 -23.70 -4.35 -16.20
N LYS A 122 -23.34 -3.06 -16.34
CA LYS A 122 -23.87 -2.18 -17.39
C LYS A 122 -23.39 -2.57 -18.79
N ALA A 123 -22.15 -3.02 -18.93
CA ALA A 123 -21.59 -3.46 -20.22
C ALA A 123 -22.10 -4.83 -20.69
N SER A 124 -22.75 -5.60 -19.81
CA SER A 124 -23.32 -6.93 -20.12
C SER A 124 -24.83 -6.93 -20.28
N ALA A 125 -25.49 -5.77 -20.30
CA ALA A 125 -26.91 -5.69 -20.64
C ALA A 125 -27.08 -5.82 -22.17
N PRO A 126 -27.73 -6.87 -22.69
CA PRO A 126 -28.06 -6.92 -24.10
C PRO A 126 -29.12 -5.86 -24.43
N ILE A 127 -29.02 -5.30 -25.64
CA ILE A 127 -29.98 -4.38 -26.26
C ILE A 127 -31.30 -5.13 -26.48
#